data_AF-A0A931GPS6-F1
#
_entry.id   AF-A0A931GPS6-F1
#
_cell.length_a   1.000
_cell.length_b   1.000
_cell.length_c   1.000
_cell.angle_alpha   90.00
_cell.angle_beta   90.00
_cell.angle_gamma   90.00
#
_symmetry.space_group_name_H-M   'P 1'
#
loop_
_entity.id
_entity.type
_entity.pdbx_description
1 polymer ?
#
loop_
_entity_poly.entity_id
_entity_poly.type
_entity_poly.pdbx_seq_one_letter_code
_entity_poly.pdbx_strand_id
1 'polypeptide(L)'
;MGAQVFADIESTREVWTLAVPTLPRVAVMQGTRPGVTLSGTPGQKTSITVAGITISGLPQGDNGQGALESSVYTTGTFEFPITGAVAGTVPGVPVYFVAADGTLSITATGNTYFGVVNEPSGYLVRGTVRPIKIGVTA
;
A
#
# COMPACT_ATOMS: atom_id res chain seq x y z
N MET A 1 6.74 3.01 -3.05
CA MET A 1 6.27 1.61 -3.14
C MET A 1 6.26 1.05 -1.74
N GLY A 2 5.17 0.37 -1.34
CA GLY A 2 5.07 -0.12 0.03
C GLY A 2 5.67 -1.49 0.26
N ALA A 3 6.57 -1.63 1.23
CA ALA A 3 7.15 -2.91 1.58
C ALA A 3 6.28 -3.61 2.63
N GLN A 4 5.92 -4.87 2.44
CA GLN A 4 5.23 -5.63 3.48
C GLN A 4 6.14 -5.80 4.69
N VAL A 5 5.67 -5.42 5.87
CA VAL A 5 6.40 -5.50 7.16
C VAL A 5 5.94 -6.71 7.95
N PHE A 6 4.64 -7.03 7.90
CA PHE A 6 4.07 -8.22 8.52
C PHE A 6 3.14 -8.95 7.59
N ALA A 7 3.01 -10.25 7.86
CA ALA A 7 2.15 -11.16 7.12
C ALA A 7 0.72 -10.60 7.02
N ASP A 8 0.19 -10.69 5.82
CA ASP A 8 -1.22 -10.60 5.54
C ASP A 8 -1.88 -11.95 5.82
N ILE A 9 -3.21 -11.97 5.83
CA ILE A 9 -3.97 -13.23 5.86
C ILE A 9 -4.28 -13.59 4.41
N GLU A 10 -3.65 -14.64 3.88
CA GLU A 10 -3.79 -14.97 2.46
C GLU A 10 -5.24 -15.24 2.05
N SER A 11 -6.03 -15.83 2.96
CA SER A 11 -7.45 -16.12 2.72
C SER A 11 -8.34 -14.88 2.66
N THR A 12 -7.83 -13.69 3.02
CA THR A 12 -8.56 -12.42 2.87
C THR A 12 -8.16 -11.66 1.62
N ARG A 13 -7.23 -12.17 0.81
CA ARG A 13 -6.87 -11.55 -0.47
C ARG A 13 -8.06 -11.57 -1.41
N GLU A 14 -8.25 -10.48 -2.12
CA GLU A 14 -9.36 -10.29 -3.04
C GLU A 14 -8.86 -9.87 -4.42
N VAL A 15 -9.68 -10.06 -5.45
CA VAL A 15 -9.45 -9.43 -6.76
C VAL A 15 -10.34 -8.21 -6.84
N TRP A 16 -9.74 -7.05 -7.05
CA TRP A 16 -10.45 -5.77 -7.18
C TRP A 16 -10.33 -5.23 -8.60
N THR A 17 -11.45 -4.77 -9.14
CA THR A 17 -11.45 -3.87 -10.29
C THR A 17 -11.10 -2.46 -9.82
N LEU A 18 -10.00 -1.90 -10.33
CA LEU A 18 -9.47 -0.61 -9.95
C LEU A 18 -9.88 0.46 -10.96
N ALA A 19 -9.95 1.72 -10.50
CA ALA A 19 -10.33 2.83 -11.36
C ALA A 19 -9.23 3.21 -12.38
N VAL A 20 -7.98 2.92 -12.06
CA VAL A 20 -6.80 3.24 -12.88
C VAL A 20 -5.80 2.09 -12.85
N PRO A 21 -4.91 1.97 -13.85
CA PRO A 21 -3.79 1.04 -13.78
C PRO A 21 -2.91 1.32 -12.57
N THR A 22 -2.50 0.27 -11.87
CA THR A 22 -1.69 0.41 -10.66
C THR A 22 -0.53 -0.57 -10.65
N LEU A 23 0.61 -0.10 -10.16
CA LEU A 23 1.76 -0.96 -9.89
C LEU A 23 1.46 -1.86 -8.69
N PRO A 24 2.19 -2.98 -8.53
CA PRO A 24 2.24 -3.71 -7.27
C PRO A 24 2.67 -2.81 -6.11
N ARG A 25 2.25 -3.17 -4.90
CA ARG A 25 2.64 -2.52 -3.65
C ARG A 25 2.23 -1.04 -3.58
N VAL A 26 1.10 -0.72 -4.20
CA VAL A 26 0.48 0.61 -4.19
C VAL A 26 -0.77 0.57 -3.33
N ALA A 27 -0.98 1.62 -2.54
CA ALA A 27 -2.21 1.79 -1.76
C ALA A 27 -3.38 2.01 -2.71
N VAL A 28 -4.49 1.31 -2.46
CA VAL A 28 -5.71 1.40 -3.27
C VAL A 28 -6.94 1.38 -2.36
N MET A 29 -8.06 1.89 -2.88
CA MET A 29 -9.35 1.90 -2.20
C MET A 29 -10.42 1.28 -3.09
N GLN A 30 -11.30 0.46 -2.51
CA GLN A 30 -12.55 0.04 -3.12
C GLN A 30 -13.71 0.51 -2.22
N GLY A 31 -14.33 1.64 -2.58
CA GLY A 31 -15.23 2.34 -1.69
C GLY A 31 -14.49 2.81 -0.42
N THR A 32 -14.92 2.34 0.75
CA THR A 32 -14.28 2.64 2.04
C THR A 32 -13.27 1.59 2.48
N ARG A 33 -13.01 0.56 1.66
CA ARG A 33 -12.15 -0.56 2.01
C ARG A 33 -10.72 -0.28 1.55
N PRO A 34 -9.73 -0.22 2.48
CA PRO A 34 -8.34 -0.06 2.13
C PRO A 34 -7.73 -1.37 1.63
N GLY A 35 -6.80 -1.25 0.68
CA GLY A 35 -6.04 -2.37 0.19
C GLY A 35 -4.66 -1.98 -0.32
N VAL A 36 -3.81 -2.99 -0.54
CA VAL A 36 -2.52 -2.83 -1.19
C VAL A 36 -2.44 -3.82 -2.35
N THR A 37 -2.10 -3.34 -3.54
CA THR A 37 -1.98 -4.20 -4.71
C THR A 37 -0.87 -5.24 -4.52
N LEU A 38 -1.18 -6.51 -4.76
CA LEU A 38 -0.23 -7.61 -4.75
C LEU A 38 0.43 -7.74 -6.12
N SER A 39 -0.37 -7.90 -7.18
CA SER A 39 0.09 -8.16 -8.55
C SER A 39 0.21 -6.89 -9.41
N GLY A 40 -0.43 -5.79 -9.00
CA GLY A 40 -0.71 -4.67 -9.91
C GLY A 40 -1.73 -5.06 -10.98
N THR A 41 -2.07 -4.12 -11.86
CA THR A 41 -2.92 -4.38 -13.03
C THR A 41 -2.12 -4.97 -14.19
N PRO A 42 -2.74 -5.72 -15.11
CA PRO A 42 -2.04 -6.29 -16.25
C PRO A 42 -1.20 -5.30 -17.08
N GLY A 43 -0.07 -5.78 -17.61
CA GLY A 43 0.85 -4.99 -18.44
C GLY A 43 1.73 -3.99 -17.68
N GLN A 44 1.57 -3.89 -16.36
CA GLN A 44 2.45 -3.09 -15.52
C GLN A 44 3.82 -3.75 -15.34
N LYS A 45 4.86 -2.93 -15.28
CA LYS A 45 6.24 -3.39 -15.10
C LYS A 45 6.76 -2.92 -13.75
N THR A 46 7.51 -3.79 -13.08
CA THR A 46 8.19 -3.43 -11.84
C THR A 46 9.70 -3.30 -12.05
N SER A 47 10.35 -2.70 -11.07
CA SER A 47 11.80 -2.63 -10.97
C SER A 47 12.23 -3.17 -9.62
N ILE A 48 13.33 -3.93 -9.60
CA ILE A 48 13.99 -4.36 -8.37
C ILE A 48 15.39 -3.78 -8.34
N THR A 49 15.85 -3.37 -7.17
CA THR A 49 17.25 -2.99 -6.95
C THR A 49 17.91 -4.07 -6.12
N VAL A 50 18.94 -4.71 -6.66
CA VAL A 50 19.72 -5.75 -5.98
C VAL A 50 21.17 -5.30 -5.98
N ALA A 51 21.76 -5.17 -4.80
CA ALA A 51 23.16 -4.73 -4.64
C ALA A 51 23.52 -3.44 -5.39
N GLY A 52 22.60 -2.46 -5.45
CA GLY A 52 22.81 -1.17 -6.12
C GLY A 52 22.56 -1.17 -7.63
N ILE A 53 22.23 -2.32 -8.23
CA ILE A 53 21.85 -2.42 -9.64
C ILE A 53 20.33 -2.47 -9.74
N THR A 54 19.74 -1.55 -10.50
CA THR A 54 18.30 -1.53 -10.77
C THR A 54 17.99 -2.32 -12.04
N ILE A 55 17.27 -3.43 -11.87
CA ILE A 55 16.68 -4.21 -12.95
C ILE A 55 15.28 -3.67 -13.18
N SER A 56 15.05 -3.05 -14.33
CA SER A 56 13.77 -2.44 -14.69
C SER A 56 13.04 -3.23 -15.76
N GLY A 57 11.72 -3.04 -15.83
CA GLY A 57 10.90 -3.58 -16.90
C GLY A 57 10.47 -5.03 -16.69
N LEU A 58 10.57 -5.54 -15.45
CA LEU A 58 10.16 -6.89 -15.12
C LEU A 58 8.64 -7.00 -15.31
N PRO A 59 8.17 -7.85 -16.24
CA PRO A 59 6.74 -8.04 -16.46
C PRO A 59 6.12 -8.60 -15.19
N GLN A 60 4.98 -8.05 -14.79
CA GLN A 60 4.14 -8.67 -13.78
C GLN A 60 3.37 -9.84 -14.40
N GLY A 61 3.13 -10.88 -13.60
CA GLY A 61 2.25 -11.96 -14.02
C GLY A 61 0.82 -11.44 -14.08
N ASP A 62 0.22 -11.42 -15.27
CA ASP A 62 -1.15 -10.94 -15.45
C ASP A 62 -2.20 -11.91 -14.84
N ASN A 63 -1.80 -13.10 -14.36
CA ASN A 63 -2.63 -14.11 -13.70
C ASN A 63 -4.00 -14.42 -14.37
N GLY A 64 -4.19 -14.06 -15.64
CA GLY A 64 -5.47 -14.15 -16.35
C GLY A 64 -6.52 -13.10 -15.92
N GLN A 65 -6.12 -12.03 -15.24
CA GLN A 65 -6.99 -10.97 -14.74
C GLN A 65 -7.34 -9.95 -15.85
N GLY A 66 -8.49 -9.28 -15.72
CA GLY A 66 -8.89 -8.20 -16.62
C GLY A 66 -7.97 -6.97 -16.55
N ALA A 67 -8.01 -6.10 -17.56
CA ALA A 67 -7.04 -5.00 -17.73
C ALA A 67 -6.90 -4.03 -16.53
N LEU A 68 -7.92 -3.94 -15.67
CA LEU A 68 -7.92 -3.11 -14.46
C LEU A 68 -8.12 -3.93 -13.17
N GLU A 69 -7.95 -5.25 -13.26
CA GLU A 69 -8.07 -6.12 -12.10
C GLU A 69 -6.70 -6.33 -11.45
N SER A 70 -6.68 -6.38 -10.12
CA SER A 70 -5.48 -6.71 -9.36
C SER A 70 -5.86 -7.59 -8.18
N SER A 71 -5.00 -8.53 -7.82
CA SER A 71 -5.04 -9.14 -6.49
C SER A 71 -4.62 -8.11 -5.46
N VAL A 72 -5.34 -8.03 -4.34
CA VAL A 72 -5.19 -7.00 -3.32
C VAL A 72 -5.08 -7.63 -1.94
N TYR A 73 -4.09 -7.18 -1.18
CA TYR A 73 -4.03 -7.38 0.26
C TYR A 73 -5.05 -6.48 0.94
N THR A 74 -5.99 -7.08 1.68
CA THR A 74 -7.00 -6.36 2.47
C THR A 74 -6.64 -6.27 3.95
N THR A 75 -5.62 -7.01 4.37
CA THR A 75 -5.08 -7.06 5.73
C THR A 75 -3.56 -7.04 5.70
N GLY A 76 -2.94 -6.71 6.83
CA GLY A 76 -1.47 -6.74 6.99
C GLY A 76 -0.89 -5.38 7.36
N THR A 77 0.44 -5.31 7.44
CA THR A 77 1.17 -4.06 7.70
C THR A 77 2.18 -3.80 6.59
N PHE A 78 2.16 -2.60 6.01
CA PHE A 78 2.99 -2.22 4.86
C PHE A 78 3.63 -0.85 5.07
N GLU A 79 4.90 -0.69 4.75
CA GLU A 79 5.57 0.61 4.80
C GLU A 79 5.04 1.51 3.70
N PHE A 80 4.75 2.78 3.98
CA PHE A 80 4.44 3.76 2.96
C PHE A 80 5.08 5.10 3.29
N PRO A 81 5.52 5.87 2.27
CA PRO A 81 5.75 7.30 2.47
C PRO A 81 4.42 7.99 2.77
N ILE A 82 4.39 8.83 3.81
CA ILE A 82 3.19 9.53 4.24
C ILE A 82 3.45 11.03 4.25
N THR A 83 2.61 11.75 3.53
CA THR A 83 2.63 13.21 3.51
C THR A 83 2.26 13.74 4.90
N GLY A 84 3.11 14.62 5.42
CA GLY A 84 2.94 15.21 6.76
C GLY A 84 3.47 14.35 7.91
N ALA A 85 3.96 13.14 7.68
CA ALA A 85 4.59 12.35 8.73
C ALA A 85 5.90 13.00 9.20
N VAL A 86 6.03 13.13 10.52
CA VAL A 86 7.19 13.72 11.21
C VAL A 86 7.68 12.78 12.31
N ALA A 87 8.78 13.10 12.98
CA ALA A 87 9.31 12.26 14.07
C ALA A 87 8.28 11.99 15.19
N GLY A 88 7.31 12.88 15.40
CA GLY A 88 6.21 12.71 16.36
C GLY A 88 5.02 11.87 15.84
N THR A 89 5.07 11.33 14.63
CA THR A 89 4.05 10.40 14.13
C THR A 89 4.24 9.03 14.78
N VAL A 90 3.52 8.79 15.86
CA VAL A 90 3.62 7.59 16.71
C VAL A 90 2.61 6.50 16.30
N PRO A 91 2.74 5.26 16.82
CA PRO A 91 1.74 4.21 16.62
C PRO A 91 0.33 4.65 17.00
N GLY A 92 -0.66 4.22 16.22
CA GLY A 92 -2.08 4.56 16.40
C GLY A 92 -2.54 5.82 15.67
N VAL A 93 -1.63 6.62 15.10
CA VAL A 93 -2.01 7.78 14.27
C VAL A 93 -2.79 7.31 13.04
N PRO A 94 -4.01 7.83 12.77
CA PRO A 94 -4.78 7.52 11.58
C PRO A 94 -4.08 8.03 10.31
N VAL A 95 -4.19 7.23 9.26
CA VAL A 95 -3.63 7.54 7.94
C VAL A 95 -4.74 7.44 6.92
N TYR A 96 -4.76 8.41 6.00
CA TYR A 96 -5.83 8.62 5.05
C TYR A 96 -5.31 8.54 3.62
N PHE A 97 -6.10 7.92 2.75
CA PHE A 97 -5.88 7.84 1.33
C PHE A 97 -6.38 9.12 0.64
N VAL A 98 -5.50 9.73 -0.14
CA VAL A 98 -5.78 10.91 -0.96
C VAL A 98 -6.22 10.44 -2.34
N ALA A 99 -7.52 10.47 -2.61
CA ALA A 99 -8.07 9.92 -3.86
C ALA A 99 -7.57 10.65 -5.13
N ALA A 100 -7.15 11.90 -5.00
CA ALA A 100 -6.68 12.72 -6.12
C ALA A 100 -5.38 12.20 -6.75
N ASP A 101 -4.47 11.65 -5.96
CA ASP A 101 -3.13 11.24 -6.41
C ASP A 101 -2.70 9.85 -5.92
N GLY A 102 -3.53 9.16 -5.13
CA GLY A 102 -3.25 7.84 -4.59
C GLY A 102 -2.19 7.82 -3.49
N THR A 103 -1.86 8.99 -2.92
CA THR A 103 -0.89 9.10 -1.81
C THR A 103 -1.55 8.86 -0.46
N LEU A 104 -0.71 8.66 0.57
CA LEU A 104 -1.15 8.56 1.96
C LEU A 104 -0.78 9.83 2.73
N SER A 105 -1.66 10.25 3.63
CA SER A 105 -1.51 11.48 4.42
C SER A 105 -2.01 11.28 5.86
N ILE A 106 -1.45 12.04 6.80
CA ILE A 106 -2.00 12.15 8.17
C ILE A 106 -3.20 13.12 8.26
N THR A 107 -3.51 13.84 7.18
CA THR A 107 -4.61 14.80 7.13
C THR A 107 -5.93 14.13 6.79
N ALA A 108 -6.92 14.25 7.67
CA ALA A 108 -8.25 13.67 7.49
C ALA A 108 -9.14 14.41 6.48
N THR A 109 -9.08 15.74 6.46
CA THR A 109 -10.05 16.57 5.73
C THR A 109 -10.08 16.24 4.24
N GLY A 110 -11.23 15.77 3.76
CA GLY A 110 -11.45 15.40 2.36
C GLY A 110 -10.83 14.07 1.91
N ASN A 111 -10.16 13.34 2.82
CA ASN A 111 -9.49 12.07 2.53
C ASN A 111 -10.22 10.89 3.19
N THR A 112 -10.01 9.69 2.67
CA THR A 112 -10.68 8.48 3.18
C THR A 112 -9.76 7.73 4.14
N TYR A 113 -10.28 7.25 5.27
CA TYR A 113 -9.47 6.46 6.20
C TYR A 113 -8.88 5.22 5.50
N PHE A 114 -7.58 5.01 5.66
CA PHE A 114 -6.84 3.92 5.06
C PHE A 114 -6.34 2.91 6.09
N GLY A 115 -5.87 3.38 7.24
CA GLY A 115 -5.35 2.51 8.28
C GLY A 115 -4.71 3.31 9.42
N VAL A 116 -3.92 2.63 10.25
CA VAL A 116 -3.16 3.26 11.34
C VAL A 116 -1.67 3.01 11.20
N VAL A 117 -0.88 3.98 11.65
CA VAL A 117 0.55 3.78 11.89
C VAL A 117 0.72 2.65 12.91
N ASN A 118 1.53 1.66 12.56
CA ASN A 118 1.77 0.47 13.38
C ASN A 118 3.27 0.15 13.39
N GLU A 119 4.03 0.88 14.22
CA GLU A 119 5.47 0.66 14.36
C GLU A 119 5.72 -0.52 15.30
N PRO A 120 6.20 -1.68 14.79
CA PRO A 120 6.51 -2.79 15.66
C PRO A 120 7.73 -2.50 16.54
N SER A 121 7.87 -3.26 17.61
CA SER A 121 9.06 -3.18 18.46
C SER A 121 10.33 -3.38 17.63
N GLY A 122 11.29 -2.46 17.79
CA GLY A 122 12.57 -2.49 17.06
C GLY A 122 12.51 -1.94 15.63
N TYR A 123 11.37 -1.41 15.17
CA TYR A 123 11.30 -0.74 13.87
C TYR A 123 12.17 0.52 13.83
N LEU A 124 13.00 0.62 12.80
CA LEU A 124 13.81 1.82 12.56
C LEU A 124 13.05 2.77 11.65
N VAL A 125 12.56 3.87 12.23
CA VAL A 125 11.84 4.92 11.51
C VAL A 125 12.75 5.61 10.49
N ARG A 126 12.27 5.75 9.25
CA ARG A 126 13.02 6.35 8.13
C ARG A 126 12.26 7.54 7.55
N GLY A 127 12.62 8.76 7.94
CA GLY A 127 12.06 9.98 7.38
C GLY A 127 10.53 10.02 7.47
N THR A 128 9.84 10.09 6.33
CA THR A 128 8.38 10.11 6.21
C THR A 128 7.74 8.73 6.00
N VAL A 129 8.54 7.66 5.94
CA VAL A 129 8.05 6.30 5.72
C VAL A 129 7.60 5.70 7.05
N ARG A 130 6.38 5.17 7.11
CA ARG A 130 5.87 4.45 8.28
C ARG A 130 5.18 3.15 7.88
N PRO A 131 5.23 2.12 8.74
CA PRO A 131 4.42 0.92 8.62
C PRO A 131 2.95 1.23 8.91
N ILE A 132 2.06 0.85 8.00
CA ILE A 132 0.62 1.08 8.08
C ILE A 132 -0.10 -0.23 8.16
N LYS A 133 -0.89 -0.41 9.23
CA LYS A 133 -1.78 -1.55 9.40
C LYS A 133 -3.11 -1.26 8.74
N ILE A 134 -3.53 -2.15 7.83
CA ILE A 134 -4.83 -2.13 7.16
C ILE A 134 -5.67 -3.34 7.57
N GLY A 135 -6.98 -3.28 7.32
CA GLY A 135 -7.91 -4.36 7.69
C GLY A 135 -8.19 -4.46 9.19
N VAL A 136 -7.81 -3.44 9.97
CA VAL A 136 -8.35 -3.22 11.31
C VAL A 136 -9.66 -2.48 11.18
N THR A 137 -10.77 -3.15 11.47
CA THR A 137 -12.01 -2.44 11.79
C THR A 137 -11.74 -1.55 13.00
N ALA A 138 -12.06 -0.26 12.88
CA ALA A 138 -12.17 0.65 14.02
C ALA A 138 -13.36 0.25 14.89
#